data_AF-A0A969GHA2-F1
#
_entry.id   AF-A0A969GHA2-F1
#
_cell.length_a   1.000
_cell.length_b   1.000
_cell.length_c   1.000
_cell.angle_alpha   90.00
_cell.angle_beta   90.00
_cell.angle_gamma   90.00
#
_symmetry.space_group_name_H-M   'P 1'
#
loop_
_entity.id
_entity.type
_entity.pdbx_description
1 polymer ?
#
loop_
_entity_poly.entity_id
_entity_poly.type
_entity_poly.pdbx_seq_one_letter_code
_entity_poly.pdbx_strand_id
1 'polypeptide(L)'
;MKLSTFVLVLLFALANAALALLALGSPTSASHSISPLRKPMPQILATPQPEPEPISIVGTVQNADGPVEGARVRIQATENMTTTNGEGEFELIGLTAQERITITASATGHYIGWSAITPGRGNTATQSVTITLNPHFQTDNYEYDWFEENGVEGSAACGACHTSYPEWKADGHSQSAVNPRFLTMYAGVDVDGNKSPPVEKDNLGVPLPPDLSKPYFGPGFKLDFPTISGNCATCHTPMAAKIPNVQNCGWSGCHQDSTASFAGQILDPGVSPLDLKGDAAEGISCEFCHKIGQSYLNKKTGLPYPDLPGILSYKLYRPGEGHDLIFGPVDDIARTDVPEPRDVYLPLQEESAFCAGCHYGILGGVVVGNMDVKGGVLVYSSFSEWLESPYSDPENGQTCQDCHMRAGDTDFFAYPSQGGVIRDPEQVHNHRMLSEELLQDAVTLSATAQITGSQLLVDVAVTNDATGHHVPTDSPLRHAILVVEARDAEGNLLALESGPILPEWAGDLVGEPGRAYAKILQDEWTGEMPTGAIWRPVRIAEDTRLAALATDHSHYAFQVPTSEGALGAEEATADGQLATVHVRLLYRRAFQQLMEWKGWDDADILMEETTLQVKERKNAE
;
A
#
# COMPACT_ATOMS: atom_id res chain seq x y z
N MET A 1 -15.54 12.94 47.12
CA MET A 1 -16.69 13.66 47.73
C MET A 1 -17.47 14.31 46.60
N LYS A 2 -18.54 13.65 46.15
CA LYS A 2 -19.96 14.08 46.21
C LYS A 2 -20.27 15.34 45.37
N LEU A 3 -20.93 15.21 44.21
CA LEU A 3 -22.38 14.98 43.95
C LEU A 3 -23.19 16.28 43.84
N SER A 4 -23.80 16.51 42.67
CA SER A 4 -25.21 16.92 42.39
C SER A 4 -25.24 17.55 40.97
N THR A 5 -25.83 17.01 39.89
CA THR A 5 -27.16 16.42 39.61
C THR A 5 -28.30 17.45 39.61
N PHE A 6 -28.95 17.67 38.44
CA PHE A 6 -30.39 17.53 38.14
C PHE A 6 -30.69 18.07 36.70
N VAL A 7 -30.92 17.22 35.68
CA VAL A 7 -32.19 16.63 35.18
C VAL A 7 -33.00 17.54 34.23
N LEU A 8 -33.14 17.10 32.97
CA LEU A 8 -34.41 17.15 32.24
C LEU A 8 -34.44 16.02 31.19
N VAL A 9 -35.45 15.16 31.28
CA VAL A 9 -35.75 14.04 30.36
C VAL A 9 -37.18 14.24 29.84
N LEU A 10 -37.41 13.75 28.62
CA LEU A 10 -38.58 13.00 28.12
C LEU A 10 -39.43 13.63 27.01
N LEU A 11 -39.85 12.73 26.10
CA LEU A 11 -40.87 12.77 25.02
C LEU A 11 -40.25 12.81 23.60
N PHE A 12 -40.39 11.83 22.69
CA PHE A 12 -41.34 10.72 22.53
C PHE A 12 -40.76 9.64 21.59
N ALA A 13 -41.00 8.37 21.88
CA ALA A 13 -40.87 7.24 20.94
C ALA A 13 -42.07 6.28 21.12
N LEU A 14 -42.44 5.64 20.00
CA LEU A 14 -43.23 4.41 19.80
C LEU A 14 -44.78 4.45 19.73
N ALA A 15 -45.29 4.07 18.55
CA ALA A 15 -46.39 3.12 18.27
C ALA A 15 -46.74 3.22 16.76
N ASN A 16 -47.05 2.21 15.95
CA ASN A 16 -47.21 0.76 16.08
C ASN A 16 -47.23 0.18 14.65
N ALA A 17 -46.83 -1.09 14.50
CA ALA A 17 -46.99 -1.90 13.29
C ALA A 17 -48.37 -2.56 13.23
N ALA A 18 -48.88 -2.87 12.01
CA ALA A 18 -49.35 -4.21 11.57
C ALA A 18 -50.42 -4.21 10.43
N LEU A 19 -50.16 -5.07 9.42
CA LEU A 19 -51.06 -5.87 8.56
C LEU A 19 -52.03 -5.16 7.58
N ALA A 20 -52.35 -5.62 6.35
CA ALA A 20 -51.84 -6.63 5.41
C ALA A 20 -52.71 -6.59 4.12
N LEU A 21 -52.10 -6.95 2.98
CA LEU A 21 -52.63 -7.68 1.80
C LEU A 21 -53.98 -7.27 1.14
N LEU A 22 -53.95 -6.86 -0.15
CA LEU A 22 -54.31 -7.67 -1.34
C LEU A 22 -54.58 -6.85 -2.62
N ALA A 23 -54.19 -7.47 -3.74
CA ALA A 23 -54.83 -7.48 -5.06
C ALA A 23 -54.36 -6.51 -6.16
N LEU A 24 -53.76 -7.16 -7.16
CA LEU A 24 -53.54 -6.82 -8.57
C LEU A 24 -54.72 -6.12 -9.27
N GLY A 25 -54.41 -5.22 -10.22
CA GLY A 25 -55.36 -4.74 -11.22
C GLY A 25 -54.75 -3.75 -12.21
N SER A 26 -54.50 -4.21 -13.44
CA SER A 26 -54.05 -3.43 -14.61
C SER A 26 -55.02 -2.31 -15.01
N PRO A 27 -54.59 -1.20 -15.63
CA PRO A 27 -55.52 -0.22 -16.18
C PRO A 27 -55.87 -0.53 -17.64
N THR A 28 -57.17 -0.61 -17.91
CA THR A 28 -57.78 -0.68 -19.24
C THR A 28 -57.96 0.70 -19.86
N SER A 29 -57.92 0.69 -21.18
CA SER A 29 -58.08 1.79 -22.13
C SER A 29 -59.41 2.55 -22.03
N ALA A 30 -59.35 3.88 -22.15
CA ALA A 30 -60.49 4.73 -22.50
C ALA A 30 -60.24 5.41 -23.86
N SER A 31 -61.17 5.17 -24.79
CA SER A 31 -61.23 5.71 -26.15
C SER A 31 -61.89 7.09 -26.17
N HIS A 32 -61.37 8.03 -26.96
CA HIS A 32 -62.12 9.23 -27.37
C HIS A 32 -61.92 9.53 -28.87
N SER A 33 -63.07 9.49 -29.56
CA SER A 33 -63.52 10.08 -30.83
C SER A 33 -62.53 10.73 -31.82
N ILE A 34 -62.61 10.25 -33.07
CA ILE A 34 -61.92 10.75 -34.27
C ILE A 34 -62.74 11.90 -34.91
N SER A 35 -62.06 13.01 -35.26
CA SER A 35 -62.54 14.08 -36.16
C SER A 35 -61.78 14.04 -37.50
N PRO A 36 -62.35 14.55 -38.62
CA PRO A 36 -61.87 14.22 -39.95
C PRO A 36 -60.62 15.01 -40.39
N LEU A 37 -59.73 14.25 -41.04
CA LEU A 37 -58.56 14.60 -41.85
C LEU A 37 -58.45 16.06 -42.33
N ARG A 38 -57.49 16.81 -41.76
CA ARG A 38 -56.85 17.95 -42.43
C ARG A 38 -55.82 17.43 -43.44
N LYS A 39 -55.80 18.03 -44.64
CA LYS A 39 -54.82 17.77 -45.71
C LYS A 39 -53.38 17.94 -45.21
N PRO A 40 -52.42 17.13 -45.67
CA PRO A 40 -51.02 17.29 -45.27
C PRO A 40 -50.45 18.61 -45.82
N MET A 41 -49.88 19.42 -44.94
CA MET A 41 -48.95 20.47 -45.34
C MET A 41 -47.67 19.81 -45.89
N PRO A 42 -47.01 20.40 -46.90
CA PRO A 42 -45.72 19.89 -47.36
C PRO A 42 -44.73 19.95 -46.20
N GLN A 43 -44.12 18.81 -45.87
CA GLN A 43 -42.92 18.77 -45.05
C GLN A 43 -41.85 19.59 -45.77
N ILE A 44 -41.53 20.75 -45.21
CA ILE A 44 -40.27 21.42 -45.49
C ILE A 44 -39.22 20.48 -44.90
N LEU A 45 -38.49 19.76 -45.76
CA LEU A 45 -37.24 19.13 -45.33
C LEU A 45 -36.39 20.26 -44.76
N ALA A 46 -36.18 20.23 -43.44
CA ALA A 46 -35.10 21.01 -42.86
C ALA A 46 -33.82 20.54 -43.56
N THR A 47 -33.20 21.43 -44.32
CA THR A 47 -31.83 21.25 -44.78
C THR A 47 -31.00 20.86 -43.55
N PRO A 48 -30.18 19.79 -43.59
CA PRO A 48 -29.25 19.50 -42.51
C PRO A 48 -28.48 20.78 -42.22
N GLN A 49 -28.52 21.24 -40.96
CA GLN A 49 -27.60 22.28 -40.53
C GLN A 49 -26.18 21.77 -40.84
N PRO A 50 -25.33 22.54 -41.52
CA PRO A 50 -23.95 22.13 -41.72
C PRO A 50 -23.36 21.83 -40.34
N GLU A 51 -22.71 20.68 -40.19
CA GLU A 51 -21.91 20.41 -38.99
C GLU A 51 -20.94 21.58 -38.81
N PRO A 52 -20.81 22.13 -37.57
CA PRO A 52 -19.89 23.24 -37.34
C PRO A 52 -18.50 22.83 -37.80
N GLU A 53 -17.85 23.69 -38.59
CA GLU A 53 -16.53 23.37 -39.11
C GLU A 53 -15.56 23.09 -37.96
N PRO A 54 -14.75 22.02 -38.05
CA PRO A 54 -13.80 21.68 -37.01
C PRO A 54 -12.78 22.81 -36.86
N ILE A 55 -12.61 23.26 -35.62
CA ILE A 55 -11.67 24.29 -35.23
C ILE A 55 -10.35 23.60 -34.89
N SER A 56 -9.24 24.20 -35.31
CA SER A 56 -7.91 23.83 -34.82
C SER A 56 -7.33 24.92 -33.92
N ILE A 57 -6.55 24.49 -32.95
CA ILE A 57 -5.70 25.38 -32.15
C ILE A 57 -4.27 25.01 -32.46
N VAL A 58 -3.53 25.97 -32.99
CA VAL A 58 -2.10 25.86 -33.23
C VAL A 58 -1.38 26.69 -32.19
N GLY A 59 -0.11 26.40 -31.95
CA GLY A 59 0.62 27.19 -30.99
C GLY A 59 2.08 26.83 -30.90
N THR A 60 2.75 27.51 -29.98
CA THR A 60 4.13 27.20 -29.62
C THR A 60 4.25 26.99 -28.12
N VAL A 61 5.09 26.03 -27.72
CA VAL A 61 5.59 25.89 -26.36
C VAL A 61 7.03 26.36 -26.34
N GLN A 62 7.34 27.25 -25.40
CA GLN A 62 8.66 27.84 -25.25
C GLN A 62 9.05 27.93 -23.78
N ASN A 63 10.35 28.03 -23.51
CA ASN A 63 10.90 28.39 -22.21
C ASN A 63 11.83 29.61 -22.37
N ALA A 64 12.60 29.94 -21.34
CA ALA A 64 13.55 31.06 -21.38
C ALA A 64 14.68 30.88 -22.42
N ASP A 65 15.01 29.64 -22.79
CA ASP A 65 16.11 29.31 -23.70
C ASP A 65 15.66 29.13 -25.16
N GLY A 66 14.36 28.99 -25.43
CA GLY A 66 13.80 28.87 -26.76
C GLY A 66 12.58 27.94 -26.84
N PRO A 67 12.26 27.41 -28.04
CA PRO A 67 11.18 26.44 -28.20
C PRO A 67 11.46 25.13 -27.45
N VAL A 68 10.40 24.49 -26.95
CA VAL A 68 10.50 23.21 -26.23
C VAL A 68 9.98 22.09 -27.13
N GLU A 69 10.89 21.24 -27.60
CA GLU A 69 10.57 20.03 -28.38
C GLU A 69 10.01 18.92 -27.48
N GLY A 70 9.04 18.15 -27.98
CA GLY A 70 8.50 16.97 -27.29
C GLY A 70 7.65 17.28 -26.06
N ALA A 71 7.26 18.54 -25.82
CA ALA A 71 6.31 18.89 -24.78
C ALA A 71 4.94 18.27 -25.08
N ARG A 72 4.32 17.65 -24.07
CA ARG A 72 2.95 17.13 -24.17
C ARG A 72 1.99 18.29 -24.03
N VAL A 73 1.15 18.51 -25.04
CA VAL A 73 0.15 19.58 -25.06
C VAL A 73 -1.25 18.97 -25.09
N ARG A 74 -2.08 19.29 -24.10
CA ARG A 74 -3.37 18.63 -23.89
C ARG A 74 -4.47 19.65 -23.61
N ILE A 75 -5.69 19.36 -24.07
CA ILE A 75 -6.89 20.01 -23.52
C ILE A 75 -7.23 19.33 -22.19
N GLN A 76 -7.16 20.10 -21.12
CA GLN A 76 -7.27 19.62 -19.75
C GLN A 76 -8.43 18.63 -19.56
N ALA A 77 -8.15 17.51 -18.89
CA ALA A 77 -9.03 16.40 -18.59
C ALA A 77 -9.64 15.69 -19.82
N THR A 78 -8.95 15.73 -20.98
CA THR A 78 -9.39 15.04 -22.19
C THR A 78 -8.28 14.27 -22.86
N GLU A 79 -8.65 13.32 -23.73
CA GLU A 79 -7.72 12.60 -24.61
C GLU A 79 -7.22 13.41 -25.81
N ASN A 80 -7.68 14.66 -25.99
CA ASN A 80 -7.19 15.51 -27.07
C ASN A 80 -5.81 16.08 -26.71
N MET A 81 -4.78 15.38 -27.18
CA MET A 81 -3.37 15.64 -26.87
C MET A 81 -2.51 15.53 -28.13
N THR A 82 -1.41 16.29 -28.14
CA THR A 82 -0.36 16.26 -29.16
C THR A 82 1.01 16.52 -28.53
N THR A 83 2.08 16.40 -29.30
CA THR A 83 3.45 16.74 -28.88
C THR A 83 4.06 17.81 -29.78
N THR A 84 4.86 18.69 -29.20
CA THR A 84 5.54 19.73 -29.98
C THR A 84 6.67 19.21 -30.87
N ASN A 85 6.87 19.84 -32.03
CA ASN A 85 8.02 19.59 -32.91
C ASN A 85 9.30 20.32 -32.43
N GLY A 86 10.39 20.27 -33.22
CA GLY A 86 11.67 20.90 -32.90
C GLY A 86 11.61 22.44 -32.79
N GLU A 87 10.63 23.06 -33.44
CA GLU A 87 10.31 24.48 -33.35
C GLU A 87 9.34 24.81 -32.22
N GLY A 88 9.01 23.83 -31.37
CA GLY A 88 8.06 23.95 -30.26
C GLY A 88 6.61 24.08 -30.71
N GLU A 89 6.30 23.87 -31.99
CA GLU A 89 4.97 24.06 -32.55
C GLU A 89 4.08 22.84 -32.28
N PHE A 90 2.80 23.09 -32.06
CA PHE A 90 1.78 22.04 -31.91
C PHE A 90 0.48 22.39 -32.65
N GLU A 91 -0.33 21.36 -32.89
CA GLU A 91 -1.70 21.51 -33.38
C GLU A 91 -2.65 20.54 -32.65
N LEU A 92 -3.75 21.08 -32.14
CA LEU A 92 -4.90 20.34 -31.61
C LEU A 92 -6.07 20.50 -32.59
N ILE A 93 -6.67 19.39 -33.00
CA ILE A 93 -7.71 19.34 -34.03
C ILE A 93 -9.03 18.79 -33.49
N GLY A 94 -10.07 18.88 -34.31
CA GLY A 94 -11.37 18.27 -34.02
C GLY A 94 -12.17 19.00 -32.94
N LEU A 95 -11.90 20.29 -32.74
CA LEU A 95 -12.57 21.10 -31.72
C LEU A 95 -13.87 21.67 -32.30
N THR A 96 -14.91 21.71 -31.47
CA THR A 96 -16.11 22.47 -31.77
C THR A 96 -16.01 23.85 -31.14
N ALA A 97 -16.81 24.81 -31.62
CA ALA A 97 -16.93 26.09 -30.93
C ALA A 97 -17.53 25.82 -29.55
N GLN A 98 -16.68 25.91 -28.52
CA GLN A 98 -17.01 25.56 -27.15
C GLN A 98 -16.89 26.77 -26.23
N GLU A 99 -17.37 26.60 -25.01
CA GLU A 99 -17.01 27.47 -23.90
C GLU A 99 -15.49 27.48 -23.68
N ARG A 100 -15.02 28.36 -22.80
CA ARG A 100 -13.60 28.51 -22.51
C ARG A 100 -12.98 27.17 -22.09
N ILE A 101 -11.92 26.76 -22.79
CA ILE A 101 -11.11 25.58 -22.47
C ILE A 101 -9.75 25.98 -21.91
N THR A 102 -9.10 25.05 -21.21
CA THR A 102 -7.72 25.19 -20.74
C THR A 102 -6.83 24.23 -21.53
N ILE A 103 -5.75 24.77 -22.11
CA ILE A 103 -4.70 24.00 -22.76
C ILE A 103 -3.50 23.99 -21.84
N THR A 104 -3.00 22.81 -21.51
CA THR A 104 -1.78 22.63 -20.73
C THR A 104 -0.62 22.21 -21.62
N ALA A 105 0.61 22.51 -21.17
CA ALA A 105 1.81 21.93 -21.72
C ALA A 105 2.71 21.45 -20.57
N SER A 106 3.26 20.25 -20.70
CA SER A 106 4.20 19.68 -19.74
C SER A 106 5.44 19.12 -20.45
N ALA A 107 6.58 19.27 -19.81
CA ALA A 107 7.86 18.75 -20.28
C ALA A 107 8.77 18.44 -19.09
N THR A 108 9.61 17.42 -19.22
CA THR A 108 10.61 17.07 -18.21
C THR A 108 11.44 18.29 -17.81
N GLY A 109 11.65 18.48 -16.52
CA GLY A 109 12.45 19.61 -16.01
C GLY A 109 11.67 20.92 -15.86
N HIS A 110 10.37 20.96 -16.17
CA HIS A 110 9.56 22.17 -16.13
C HIS A 110 8.27 22.00 -15.31
N TYR A 111 7.78 23.09 -14.76
CA TYR A 111 6.40 23.17 -14.27
C TYR A 111 5.41 23.06 -15.44
N ILE A 112 4.21 22.55 -15.14
CA ILE A 112 3.12 22.51 -16.12
C ILE A 112 2.65 23.95 -16.39
N GLY A 113 2.75 24.36 -17.65
CA GLY A 113 2.24 25.64 -18.12
C GLY A 113 0.82 25.50 -18.67
N TRP A 114 0.03 26.57 -18.65
CA TRP A 114 -1.32 26.54 -19.21
C TRP A 114 -1.71 27.86 -19.88
N SER A 115 -2.73 27.79 -20.74
CA SER A 115 -3.41 28.94 -21.30
C SER A 115 -4.89 28.65 -21.50
N ALA A 116 -5.74 29.61 -21.14
CA ALA A 116 -7.18 29.46 -21.26
C ALA A 116 -7.70 30.23 -22.47
N ILE A 117 -8.40 29.54 -23.37
CA ILE A 117 -8.81 30.04 -24.70
C ILE A 117 -10.27 29.70 -24.99
N THR A 118 -10.91 30.43 -25.90
CA THR A 118 -12.27 30.14 -26.36
C THR A 118 -12.22 29.76 -27.84
N PRO A 119 -12.36 28.47 -28.20
CA PRO A 119 -12.31 28.01 -29.59
C PRO A 119 -13.34 28.75 -30.45
N GLY A 120 -12.94 29.20 -31.64
CA GLY A 120 -13.80 29.93 -32.58
C GLY A 120 -14.08 31.39 -32.23
N ARG A 121 -13.60 31.90 -31.09
CA ARG A 121 -13.52 33.35 -30.81
C ARG A 121 -12.94 34.12 -32.00
N GLY A 122 -13.70 35.10 -32.50
CA GLY A 122 -13.31 35.90 -33.66
C GLY A 122 -13.68 35.29 -35.02
N ASN A 123 -14.45 34.19 -35.05
CA ASN A 123 -14.86 33.45 -36.25
C ASN A 123 -13.66 32.96 -37.09
N THR A 124 -12.57 32.57 -36.43
CA THR A 124 -11.40 31.99 -37.09
C THR A 124 -11.41 30.47 -36.93
N ALA A 125 -11.16 29.76 -38.02
CA ALA A 125 -11.01 28.29 -38.02
C ALA A 125 -9.75 27.83 -37.27
N THR A 126 -8.75 28.71 -37.18
CA THR A 126 -7.49 28.47 -36.47
C THR A 126 -7.25 29.58 -35.46
N GLN A 127 -6.83 29.22 -34.26
CA GLN A 127 -6.38 30.16 -33.23
C GLN A 127 -4.96 29.81 -32.80
N SER A 128 -4.15 30.84 -32.55
CA SER A 128 -2.76 30.67 -32.09
C SER A 128 -2.65 30.93 -30.59
N VAL A 129 -1.92 30.09 -29.88
CA VAL A 129 -1.61 30.24 -28.46
C VAL A 129 -0.12 30.01 -28.22
N THR A 130 0.47 30.72 -27.26
CA THR A 130 1.82 30.44 -26.78
C THR A 130 1.72 30.04 -25.31
N ILE A 131 2.33 28.91 -24.96
CA ILE A 131 2.45 28.43 -23.58
C ILE A 131 3.93 28.53 -23.20
N THR A 132 4.21 29.17 -22.07
CA THR A 132 5.58 29.28 -21.54
C THR A 132 5.77 28.27 -20.41
N LEU A 133 6.83 27.47 -20.50
CA LEU A 133 7.24 26.54 -19.46
C LEU A 133 8.38 27.14 -18.65
N ASN A 134 8.18 27.20 -17.33
CA ASN A 134 9.22 27.62 -16.39
C ASN A 134 9.97 26.38 -15.89
N PRO A 135 11.31 26.37 -15.86
CA PRO A 135 12.06 25.27 -15.28
C PRO A 135 11.72 25.12 -13.79
N HIS A 136 11.58 23.88 -13.32
CA HIS A 136 11.31 23.61 -11.90
C HIS A 136 12.60 23.60 -11.07
N PHE A 137 12.47 23.67 -9.73
CA PHE A 137 13.62 23.57 -8.83
C PHE A 137 14.42 22.30 -9.08
N GLN A 138 15.75 22.40 -9.12
CA GLN A 138 16.65 21.26 -9.30
C GLN A 138 17.46 20.88 -8.05
N THR A 139 17.34 21.69 -7.00
CA THR A 139 18.10 21.58 -5.76
C THR A 139 17.27 20.94 -4.66
N ASP A 140 17.97 20.41 -3.66
CA ASP A 140 17.37 19.90 -2.43
C ASP A 140 17.71 20.82 -1.26
N ASN A 141 16.72 21.57 -0.77
CA ASN A 141 16.82 22.33 0.48
C ASN A 141 16.49 21.42 1.66
N TYR A 142 17.51 20.87 2.32
CA TYR A 142 17.27 20.00 3.47
C TYR A 142 16.78 20.70 4.73
N GLU A 143 16.85 22.03 4.77
CA GLU A 143 16.30 22.85 5.85
C GLU A 143 14.84 23.24 5.61
N TYR A 144 14.22 22.76 4.52
CA TYR A 144 12.84 23.05 4.15
C TYR A 144 11.86 22.88 5.32
N ASP A 145 11.13 23.95 5.60
CA ASP A 145 9.91 23.93 6.39
C ASP A 145 8.83 23.39 5.45
N TRP A 146 8.32 22.20 5.77
CA TRP A 146 7.33 21.50 4.96
C TRP A 146 6.07 22.35 4.74
N PHE A 147 5.24 21.92 3.80
CA PHE A 147 4.15 22.70 3.25
C PHE A 147 3.18 23.21 4.31
N GLU A 148 2.87 24.50 4.21
CA GLU A 148 1.86 25.18 4.99
C GLU A 148 0.97 25.99 4.04
N GLU A 149 -0.34 25.89 4.20
CA GLU A 149 -1.30 26.66 3.42
C GLU A 149 -2.37 27.24 4.36
N ASN A 150 -2.52 28.56 4.35
CA ASN A 150 -3.49 29.29 5.19
C ASN A 150 -3.40 28.98 6.70
N GLY A 151 -2.20 28.74 7.24
CA GLY A 151 -2.00 28.41 8.65
C GLY A 151 -2.30 26.96 9.01
N VAL A 152 -2.51 26.09 8.02
CA VAL A 152 -2.60 24.63 8.20
C VAL A 152 -1.27 24.03 7.74
N GLU A 153 -0.61 23.30 8.64
CA GLU A 153 0.70 22.68 8.43
C GLU A 153 0.55 21.22 7.95
N GLY A 154 1.56 20.72 7.24
CA GLY A 154 1.74 19.32 6.91
C GLY A 154 0.70 18.76 5.94
N SER A 155 0.47 17.45 5.99
CA SER A 155 -0.46 16.77 5.08
C SER A 155 -1.91 17.26 5.23
N ALA A 156 -2.26 17.84 6.39
CA ALA A 156 -3.57 18.45 6.60
C ALA A 156 -3.83 19.64 5.66
N ALA A 157 -2.79 20.36 5.24
CA ALA A 157 -2.89 21.44 4.26
C ALA A 157 -3.34 20.92 2.90
N CYS A 158 -2.80 19.76 2.48
CA CYS A 158 -3.23 19.07 1.26
C CYS A 158 -4.72 18.67 1.34
N GLY A 159 -5.18 18.22 2.51
CA GLY A 159 -6.57 17.82 2.76
C GLY A 159 -7.61 18.94 2.68
N ALA A 160 -7.20 20.21 2.64
CA ALA A 160 -8.11 21.32 2.36
C ALA A 160 -8.66 21.27 0.92
N CYS A 161 -7.87 20.70 -0.01
CA CYS A 161 -8.17 20.65 -1.43
C CYS A 161 -8.34 19.23 -1.97
N HIS A 162 -7.63 18.24 -1.41
CA HIS A 162 -7.56 16.88 -1.96
C HIS A 162 -8.45 15.87 -1.24
N THR A 163 -9.06 14.98 -2.02
CA THR A 163 -9.88 13.86 -1.54
C THR A 163 -9.06 12.75 -0.88
N SER A 164 -7.78 12.66 -1.22
CA SER A 164 -6.88 11.58 -0.78
C SER A 164 -6.41 11.70 0.68
N TYR A 165 -6.55 12.87 1.32
CA TYR A 165 -6.11 13.06 2.70
C TYR A 165 -6.73 12.06 3.71
N PRO A 166 -8.06 11.84 3.75
CA PRO A 166 -8.65 10.80 4.60
C PRO A 166 -8.17 9.38 4.26
N GLU A 167 -7.89 9.08 2.99
CA GLU A 167 -7.35 7.79 2.54
C GLU A 167 -5.94 7.58 3.10
N TRP A 168 -5.05 8.54 2.84
CA TRP A 168 -3.67 8.56 3.36
C TRP A 168 -3.64 8.47 4.88
N LYS A 169 -4.51 9.21 5.58
CA LYS A 169 -4.58 9.18 7.04
C LYS A 169 -4.97 7.80 7.60
N ALA A 170 -5.73 7.03 6.84
CA ALA A 170 -6.08 5.65 7.19
C ALA A 170 -5.01 4.62 6.75
N ASP A 171 -4.01 5.05 5.99
CA ASP A 171 -2.96 4.20 5.44
C ASP A 171 -1.80 3.92 6.41
N GLY A 172 -1.13 2.78 6.24
CA GLY A 172 0.04 2.41 7.05
C GLY A 172 1.22 3.38 6.95
N HIS A 173 1.36 4.10 5.83
CA HIS A 173 2.43 5.07 5.59
C HIS A 173 2.28 6.32 6.48
N SER A 174 1.07 6.86 6.66
CA SER A 174 0.83 7.99 7.57
C SER A 174 0.98 7.60 9.05
N GLN A 175 0.85 6.30 9.35
CA GLN A 175 0.93 5.77 10.70
C GLN A 175 2.34 5.27 11.07
N SER A 176 3.31 5.36 10.16
CA SER A 176 4.64 4.76 10.35
C SER A 176 5.39 5.33 11.56
N ALA A 177 5.22 6.62 11.86
CA ALA A 177 5.84 7.31 13.01
C ALA A 177 5.18 6.96 14.36
N VAL A 178 3.93 6.48 14.35
CA VAL A 178 3.12 6.25 15.56
C VAL A 178 2.73 4.79 15.75
N ASN A 179 3.17 3.90 14.86
CA ASN A 179 2.87 2.48 14.92
C ASN A 179 3.47 1.85 16.19
N PRO A 180 2.64 1.36 17.13
CA PRO A 180 3.12 0.86 18.42
C PRO A 180 4.08 -0.31 18.24
N ARG A 181 3.90 -1.17 17.23
CA ARG A 181 4.83 -2.29 16.97
C ARG A 181 6.23 -1.83 16.64
N PHE A 182 6.33 -0.78 15.83
CA PHE A 182 7.62 -0.20 15.48
C PHE A 182 8.26 0.49 16.68
N LEU A 183 7.51 1.35 17.37
CA LEU A 183 8.02 2.13 18.50
C LEU A 183 8.47 1.23 19.67
N THR A 184 7.71 0.19 20.01
CA THR A 184 8.06 -0.73 21.10
C THR A 184 9.27 -1.62 20.75
N MET A 185 9.43 -2.00 19.48
CA MET A 185 10.64 -2.67 18.99
C MET A 185 11.85 -1.74 18.95
N TYR A 186 11.68 -0.48 18.58
CA TYR A 186 12.79 0.47 18.57
C TYR A 186 13.27 0.80 19.99
N ALA A 187 12.34 1.11 20.90
CA ALA A 187 12.66 1.53 22.27
C ALA A 187 12.99 0.37 23.22
N GLY A 188 12.56 -0.86 22.90
CA GLY A 188 12.74 -2.02 23.77
C GLY A 188 11.83 -2.02 25.00
N VAL A 189 10.58 -1.60 24.77
CA VAL A 189 9.50 -1.57 25.76
C VAL A 189 8.33 -2.43 25.29
N ASP A 190 7.34 -2.70 26.14
CA ASP A 190 5.98 -3.10 25.74
C ASP A 190 5.08 -1.87 25.50
N VAL A 191 3.81 -2.09 25.14
CA VAL A 191 2.82 -1.02 24.95
C VAL A 191 2.50 -0.21 26.22
N ASP A 192 2.75 -0.77 27.40
CA ASP A 192 2.56 -0.11 28.70
C ASP A 192 3.79 0.71 29.13
N GLY A 193 4.88 0.65 28.36
CA GLY A 193 6.14 1.35 28.62
C GLY A 193 7.09 0.62 29.57
N ASN A 194 6.80 -0.64 29.93
CA ASN A 194 7.72 -1.47 30.70
C ASN A 194 8.93 -1.83 29.82
N LYS A 195 10.13 -1.60 30.34
CA LYS A 195 11.38 -1.78 29.60
C LYS A 195 12.05 -3.11 29.93
N SER A 196 12.48 -3.84 28.91
CA SER A 196 13.31 -5.03 29.10
C SER A 196 14.65 -4.68 29.78
N PRO A 197 15.25 -5.61 30.54
CA PRO A 197 16.56 -5.41 31.14
C PRO A 197 17.64 -5.07 30.11
N PRO A 198 18.72 -4.36 30.50
CA PRO A 198 19.87 -4.16 29.64
C PRO A 198 20.43 -5.49 29.12
N VAL A 199 20.86 -5.50 27.86
CA VAL A 199 21.39 -6.70 27.21
C VAL A 199 22.70 -7.11 27.87
N GLU A 200 22.71 -8.28 28.50
CA GLU A 200 23.92 -8.90 29.02
C GLU A 200 24.82 -9.33 27.85
N LYS A 201 26.13 -9.12 27.99
CA LYS A 201 27.12 -9.40 26.94
C LYS A 201 28.24 -10.27 27.50
N ASP A 202 28.80 -11.12 26.67
CA ASP A 202 29.99 -11.89 27.02
C ASP A 202 31.26 -11.02 27.06
N ASN A 203 32.41 -11.64 27.33
CA ASN A 203 33.71 -10.93 27.39
C ASN A 203 34.18 -10.35 26.05
N LEU A 204 33.53 -10.72 24.93
CA LEU A 204 33.80 -10.21 23.59
C LEU A 204 32.78 -9.13 23.18
N GLY A 205 31.81 -8.83 24.04
CA GLY A 205 30.75 -7.85 23.75
C GLY A 205 29.60 -8.43 22.92
N VAL A 206 29.52 -9.75 22.75
CA VAL A 206 28.45 -10.43 22.03
C VAL A 206 27.22 -10.53 22.95
N PRO A 207 26.03 -10.09 22.52
CA PRO A 207 24.79 -10.27 23.26
C PRO A 207 24.51 -11.72 23.64
N LEU A 208 24.15 -11.93 24.91
CA LEU A 208 23.67 -13.21 25.42
C LEU A 208 22.14 -13.30 25.32
N PRO A 209 21.58 -14.53 25.29
CA PRO A 209 20.13 -14.72 25.41
C PRO A 209 19.56 -14.05 26.66
N PRO A 210 18.31 -13.55 26.63
CA PRO A 210 17.69 -12.95 27.79
C PRO A 210 17.47 -13.98 28.91
N ASP A 211 17.69 -13.56 30.15
CA ASP A 211 17.34 -14.34 31.34
C ASP A 211 15.83 -14.25 31.60
N LEU A 212 15.08 -15.21 31.04
CA LEU A 212 13.61 -15.28 31.15
C LEU A 212 13.10 -15.60 32.57
N SER A 213 13.99 -15.77 33.56
CA SER A 213 13.58 -15.80 34.99
C SER A 213 13.31 -14.41 35.57
N LYS A 214 13.71 -13.35 34.85
CA LYS A 214 13.46 -11.94 35.17
C LYS A 214 12.35 -11.39 34.25
N PRO A 215 11.68 -10.28 34.64
CA PRO A 215 10.75 -9.60 33.73
C PRO A 215 11.43 -9.25 32.40
N TYR A 216 10.80 -9.64 31.29
CA TYR A 216 11.29 -9.42 29.93
C TYR A 216 10.11 -9.05 29.03
N PHE A 217 10.27 -7.94 28.30
CA PHE A 217 9.24 -7.31 27.45
C PHE A 217 9.70 -7.30 25.99
N GLY A 218 10.45 -8.34 25.59
CA GLY A 218 10.93 -8.54 24.23
C GLY A 218 12.19 -7.73 23.88
N PRO A 219 12.73 -7.93 22.67
CA PRO A 219 13.96 -7.28 22.21
C PRO A 219 13.73 -5.78 21.95
N GLY A 220 14.82 -5.03 21.76
CA GLY A 220 14.69 -3.69 21.21
C GLY A 220 16.01 -3.04 20.79
N PHE A 221 15.93 -2.23 19.73
CA PHE A 221 17.12 -1.63 19.12
C PHE A 221 17.90 -0.79 20.13
N LYS A 222 17.22 0.08 20.90
CA LYS A 222 17.86 0.91 21.93
C LYS A 222 18.34 0.14 23.17
N LEU A 223 17.99 -1.13 23.32
CA LEU A 223 18.59 -1.99 24.36
C LEU A 223 19.98 -2.48 23.93
N ASP A 224 20.12 -2.86 22.66
CA ASP A 224 21.40 -3.27 22.08
C ASP A 224 22.34 -2.10 21.82
N PHE A 225 21.75 -0.98 21.36
CA PHE A 225 22.45 0.23 20.93
C PHE A 225 21.89 1.49 21.62
N PRO A 226 22.17 1.69 22.92
CA PRO A 226 21.58 2.81 23.68
C PRO A 226 21.94 4.21 23.17
N THR A 227 23.10 4.34 22.52
CA THR A 227 23.68 5.64 22.11
C THR A 227 23.82 5.76 20.60
N ILE A 228 23.10 4.95 19.82
CA ILE A 228 23.11 5.00 18.34
C ILE A 228 21.66 5.02 17.88
N SER A 229 21.33 5.75 16.82
CA SER A 229 19.96 5.85 16.30
C SER A 229 19.61 4.83 15.21
N GLY A 230 20.60 4.23 14.55
CA GLY A 230 20.41 3.26 13.46
C GLY A 230 19.80 3.90 12.22
N ASN A 231 19.36 3.06 11.29
CA ASN A 231 18.77 3.47 10.01
C ASN A 231 17.24 3.39 9.98
N CYS A 232 16.57 3.06 11.09
CA CYS A 232 15.12 2.86 11.10
C CYS A 232 14.34 4.11 10.64
N ALA A 233 14.85 5.30 10.93
CA ALA A 233 14.21 6.56 10.54
C ALA A 233 14.18 6.77 9.02
N THR A 234 15.07 6.13 8.24
CA THR A 234 15.14 6.35 6.79
C THR A 234 13.90 5.88 6.05
N CYS A 235 13.29 4.78 6.50
CA CYS A 235 12.07 4.22 5.93
C CYS A 235 10.81 4.63 6.71
N HIS A 236 10.91 4.84 8.03
CA HIS A 236 9.73 5.07 8.85
C HIS A 236 9.40 6.54 9.07
N THR A 237 10.39 7.42 9.14
CA THR A 237 10.22 8.82 9.55
C THR A 237 11.20 9.73 8.79
N PRO A 238 11.14 9.78 7.45
CA PRO A 238 12.13 10.47 6.62
C PRO A 238 12.10 12.00 6.75
N MET A 239 11.15 12.53 7.52
CA MET A 239 11.02 13.96 7.85
C MET A 239 11.57 14.31 9.23
N ALA A 240 12.07 13.32 10.00
CA ALA A 240 12.51 13.50 11.39
C ALA A 240 13.75 14.39 11.57
N ALA A 241 14.49 14.67 10.49
CA ALA A 241 15.67 15.53 10.55
C ALA A 241 15.82 16.40 9.30
N LYS A 242 16.35 17.61 9.54
CA LYS A 242 16.74 18.57 8.52
C LYS A 242 18.23 18.43 8.21
N ILE A 243 18.62 17.29 7.65
CA ILE A 243 20.00 17.01 7.21
C ILE A 243 19.98 16.46 5.76
N PRO A 244 21.06 16.62 4.98
CA PRO A 244 21.11 16.09 3.62
C PRO A 244 20.93 14.58 3.57
N ASN A 245 20.05 14.05 2.70
CA ASN A 245 19.89 12.61 2.50
C ASN A 245 20.95 12.00 1.55
N VAL A 246 21.80 12.83 0.95
CA VAL A 246 23.00 12.39 0.23
C VAL A 246 24.17 12.08 1.17
N GLN A 247 24.03 12.33 2.47
CA GLN A 247 24.99 11.97 3.51
C GLN A 247 24.42 10.84 4.36
N ASN A 248 25.01 9.64 4.24
CA ASN A 248 24.48 8.44 4.88
C ASN A 248 24.60 8.46 6.42
N CYS A 249 25.66 9.06 6.99
CA CYS A 249 26.02 8.79 8.39
C CYS A 249 24.99 9.20 9.45
N GLY A 250 24.33 10.35 9.32
CA GLY A 250 23.29 10.78 10.26
C GLY A 250 22.04 9.91 10.17
N TRP A 251 21.62 9.63 8.94
CA TRP A 251 20.46 8.78 8.62
C TRP A 251 20.65 7.31 9.00
N SER A 252 21.87 6.77 8.88
CA SER A 252 22.19 5.39 9.26
C SER A 252 22.68 5.24 10.70
N GLY A 253 22.89 6.34 11.41
CA GLY A 253 23.42 6.31 12.78
C GLY A 253 24.82 5.71 12.87
N CYS A 254 25.73 6.06 11.96
CA CYS A 254 27.09 5.48 11.91
C CYS A 254 27.95 5.79 13.15
N HIS A 255 27.56 6.78 13.95
CA HIS A 255 28.30 7.25 15.11
C HIS A 255 27.44 7.21 16.37
N GLN A 256 28.11 7.08 17.52
CA GLN A 256 27.45 7.26 18.80
C GLN A 256 27.05 8.73 19.00
N ASP A 257 25.96 8.96 19.73
CA ASP A 257 25.44 10.29 20.05
C ASP A 257 26.49 11.19 20.70
N SER A 258 27.35 10.61 21.53
CA SER A 258 28.47 11.32 22.18
C SER A 258 29.49 11.81 21.15
N THR A 259 29.87 10.96 20.18
CA THR A 259 30.80 11.32 19.11
C THR A 259 30.25 12.46 18.26
N ALA A 260 28.98 12.38 17.84
CA ALA A 260 28.34 13.47 17.09
C ALA A 260 28.31 14.77 17.91
N SER A 261 27.96 14.68 19.20
CA SER A 261 27.92 15.83 20.11
C SER A 261 29.28 16.53 20.27
N PHE A 262 30.38 15.76 20.37
CA PHE A 262 31.72 16.33 20.49
C PHE A 262 32.31 16.82 19.16
N ALA A 263 31.89 16.25 18.04
CA ALA A 263 32.34 16.66 16.71
C ALA A 263 31.70 17.98 16.24
N GLY A 264 30.64 18.45 16.91
CA GLY A 264 29.96 19.70 16.57
C GLY A 264 29.40 19.66 15.14
N GLN A 265 29.59 20.74 14.38
CA GLN A 265 29.07 20.87 12.99
C GLN A 265 29.75 19.95 11.96
N ILE A 266 30.65 19.06 12.38
CA ILE A 266 31.35 18.14 11.47
C ILE A 266 30.52 16.88 11.20
N LEU A 267 29.70 16.45 12.18
CA LEU A 267 28.87 15.26 12.07
C LEU A 267 27.43 15.58 12.46
N ASP A 268 26.50 15.21 11.59
CA ASP A 268 25.08 15.25 11.93
C ASP A 268 24.76 14.22 13.03
N PRO A 269 23.89 14.57 14.00
CA PRO A 269 23.40 13.62 14.99
C PRO A 269 22.59 12.51 14.31
N GLY A 270 22.58 11.32 14.93
CA GLY A 270 21.80 10.19 14.44
C GLY A 270 20.30 10.49 14.51
N VAL A 271 19.58 10.27 13.40
CA VAL A 271 18.14 10.58 13.33
C VAL A 271 17.33 9.57 14.13
N SER A 272 16.67 10.03 15.19
CA SER A 272 15.80 9.18 16.00
C SER A 272 14.35 9.23 15.50
N PRO A 273 13.66 8.07 15.42
CA PRO A 273 12.24 8.02 15.08
C PRO A 273 11.31 8.18 16.30
N LEU A 274 11.84 8.53 17.49
CA LEU A 274 11.07 8.68 18.72
C LEU A 274 10.72 10.15 18.99
N ASP A 275 9.64 10.36 19.74
CA ASP A 275 9.22 11.67 20.29
C ASP A 275 9.05 12.78 19.23
N LEU A 276 8.68 12.37 18.00
CA LEU A 276 8.50 13.27 16.86
C LEU A 276 7.28 14.20 17.06
N LYS A 277 7.33 15.38 16.43
CA LYS A 277 6.30 16.42 16.50
C LYS A 277 6.14 17.09 15.14
N GLY A 278 5.00 17.76 14.93
CA GLY A 278 4.69 18.42 13.66
C GLY A 278 4.73 17.43 12.50
N ASP A 279 5.23 17.88 11.36
CA ASP A 279 5.28 17.07 10.13
C ASP A 279 6.07 15.77 10.30
N ALA A 280 7.09 15.76 11.16
CA ALA A 280 7.87 14.54 11.43
C ALA A 280 7.02 13.43 12.08
N ALA A 281 5.96 13.78 12.80
CA ALA A 281 5.05 12.82 13.42
C ALA A 281 4.00 12.23 12.44
N GLU A 282 3.96 12.74 11.20
CA GLU A 282 3.07 12.21 10.15
C GLU A 282 3.61 10.95 9.46
N GLY A 283 4.83 10.51 9.81
CA GLY A 283 5.44 9.35 9.17
C GLY A 283 5.88 9.65 7.74
N ILE A 284 5.30 8.95 6.77
CA ILE A 284 5.45 9.25 5.35
C ILE A 284 4.33 10.23 4.94
N SER A 285 4.63 11.52 4.87
CA SER A 285 3.66 12.56 4.51
C SER A 285 3.33 12.58 3.03
N CYS A 286 2.21 13.23 2.68
CA CYS A 286 1.87 13.54 1.30
C CYS A 286 3.05 14.25 0.61
N GLU A 287 3.62 15.24 1.28
CA GLU A 287 4.68 16.04 0.67
C GLU A 287 5.97 15.26 0.48
N PHE A 288 6.38 14.41 1.42
CA PHE A 288 7.57 13.58 1.22
C PHE A 288 7.49 12.79 -0.09
N CYS A 289 6.35 12.11 -0.34
CA CYS A 289 6.10 11.38 -1.59
C CYS A 289 6.13 12.31 -2.82
N HIS A 290 5.53 13.50 -2.71
CA HIS A 290 5.46 14.46 -3.82
C HIS A 290 6.74 15.31 -4.02
N LYS A 291 7.79 15.11 -3.21
CA LYS A 291 9.14 15.71 -3.42
C LYS A 291 10.17 14.71 -3.95
N ILE A 292 9.83 13.43 -4.04
CA ILE A 292 10.70 12.42 -4.64
C ILE A 292 10.70 12.64 -6.16
N GLY A 293 11.84 13.09 -6.70
CA GLY A 293 11.99 13.30 -8.14
C GLY A 293 12.84 12.24 -8.84
N GLN A 294 13.47 11.34 -8.08
CA GLN A 294 14.28 10.25 -8.64
C GLN A 294 14.49 9.12 -7.62
N SER A 295 14.50 7.87 -8.10
CA SER A 295 14.99 6.69 -7.37
C SER A 295 16.41 6.30 -7.80
N TYR A 296 17.27 5.97 -6.84
CA TYR A 296 18.64 5.51 -7.07
C TYR A 296 18.68 3.99 -7.18
N LEU A 297 18.47 3.50 -8.40
CA LEU A 297 18.58 2.09 -8.73
C LEU A 297 19.95 1.78 -9.33
N ASN A 298 20.52 0.65 -8.92
CA ASN A 298 21.72 0.11 -9.51
C ASN A 298 21.41 -0.34 -10.95
N LYS A 299 22.04 0.32 -11.92
CA LYS A 299 21.82 0.06 -13.36
C LYS A 299 22.03 -1.39 -13.80
N LYS A 300 22.80 -2.19 -13.06
CA LYS A 300 23.06 -3.59 -13.40
C LYS A 300 21.95 -4.52 -12.91
N THR A 301 21.40 -4.25 -11.74
CA THR A 301 20.45 -5.14 -11.07
C THR A 301 19.01 -4.65 -11.15
N GLY A 302 18.79 -3.36 -11.41
CA GLY A 302 17.47 -2.74 -11.30
C GLY A 302 16.99 -2.53 -9.86
N LEU A 303 17.79 -2.91 -8.86
CA LEU A 303 17.45 -2.82 -7.43
C LEU A 303 18.06 -1.57 -6.79
N PRO A 304 17.52 -1.08 -5.66
CA PRO A 304 18.19 -0.08 -4.84
C PRO A 304 19.59 -0.53 -4.39
N TYR A 305 20.45 0.42 -4.05
CA TYR A 305 21.75 0.09 -3.49
C TYR A 305 21.60 -0.47 -2.07
N PRO A 306 22.29 -1.57 -1.71
CA PRO A 306 22.14 -2.21 -0.40
C PRO A 306 22.32 -1.30 0.82
N ASP A 307 23.20 -0.30 0.75
CA ASP A 307 23.50 0.63 1.85
C ASP A 307 22.68 1.95 1.81
N LEU A 308 21.64 2.04 0.96
CA LEU A 308 20.80 3.23 0.82
C LEU A 308 19.31 2.95 1.12
N PRO A 309 18.91 2.49 2.32
CA PRO A 309 17.50 2.27 2.62
C PRO A 309 16.69 3.57 2.71
N GLY A 310 15.43 3.52 2.28
CA GLY A 310 14.44 4.58 2.48
C GLY A 310 14.82 5.89 1.80
N ILE A 311 14.74 7.01 2.52
CA ILE A 311 15.09 8.36 2.02
C ILE A 311 16.47 8.43 1.32
N LEU A 312 17.41 7.57 1.71
CA LEU A 312 18.75 7.51 1.12
C LEU A 312 18.75 7.01 -0.34
N SER A 313 17.70 6.29 -0.74
CA SER A 313 17.50 5.81 -2.12
C SER A 313 16.89 6.85 -3.06
N TYR A 314 16.63 8.08 -2.60
CA TYR A 314 15.91 9.06 -3.39
C TYR A 314 16.66 10.39 -3.58
N LYS A 315 16.41 11.03 -4.73
CA LYS A 315 16.69 12.46 -4.89
C LYS A 315 15.42 13.24 -4.54
N LEU A 316 15.51 14.06 -3.51
CA LEU A 316 14.45 15.00 -3.14
C LEU A 316 14.64 16.34 -3.85
N TYR A 317 13.52 17.04 -4.05
CA TYR A 317 13.48 18.38 -4.64
C TYR A 317 12.71 19.33 -3.72
N ARG A 318 13.27 19.58 -2.53
CA ARG A 318 12.71 20.54 -1.58
C ARG A 318 13.09 21.97 -2.00
N PRO A 319 12.12 22.86 -2.28
CA PRO A 319 12.40 24.20 -2.77
C PRO A 319 12.92 25.14 -1.67
N GLY A 320 13.46 26.29 -2.08
CA GLY A 320 13.76 27.40 -1.18
C GLY A 320 12.51 28.19 -0.79
N GLU A 321 12.65 29.12 0.14
CA GLU A 321 11.56 29.99 0.59
C GLU A 321 10.82 30.67 -0.58
N GLY A 322 9.49 30.77 -0.48
CA GLY A 322 8.63 31.44 -1.45
C GLY A 322 8.32 30.62 -2.71
N HIS A 323 8.69 29.35 -2.76
CA HIS A 323 8.45 28.47 -3.90
C HIS A 323 7.93 27.11 -3.49
N ASP A 324 7.14 26.50 -4.37
CA ASP A 324 6.58 25.17 -4.20
C ASP A 324 6.86 24.29 -5.41
N LEU A 325 6.95 22.99 -5.16
CA LEU A 325 7.11 21.97 -6.19
C LEU A 325 6.36 20.71 -5.74
N ILE A 326 5.46 20.20 -6.56
CA ILE A 326 4.72 18.96 -6.30
C ILE A 326 4.80 18.08 -7.55
N PHE A 327 5.42 16.90 -7.42
CA PHE A 327 5.47 15.92 -8.51
C PHE A 327 4.22 15.06 -8.53
N GLY A 328 3.60 14.85 -9.68
CA GLY A 328 2.44 13.96 -9.81
C GLY A 328 2.43 13.19 -11.15
N PRO A 329 1.58 12.16 -11.28
CA PRO A 329 1.44 11.37 -12.49
C PRO A 329 0.61 12.07 -13.58
N VAL A 330 0.01 13.23 -13.29
CA VAL A 330 -0.91 13.91 -14.20
C VAL A 330 -0.21 15.03 -14.96
N ASP A 331 -0.37 15.05 -16.29
CA ASP A 331 0.36 15.94 -17.21
C ASP A 331 -0.35 17.27 -17.52
N ASP A 332 -1.52 17.50 -16.94
CA ASP A 332 -2.45 18.58 -17.31
C ASP A 332 -3.02 19.38 -16.14
N ILE A 333 -2.28 19.45 -15.04
CA ILE A 333 -2.64 20.29 -13.91
C ILE A 333 -2.50 21.76 -14.30
N ALA A 334 -3.59 22.52 -14.16
CA ALA A 334 -3.61 23.96 -14.36
C ALA A 334 -4.16 24.65 -13.11
N ARG A 335 -3.30 25.41 -12.42
CA ARG A 335 -3.66 26.11 -11.19
C ARG A 335 -3.97 27.58 -11.46
N THR A 336 -5.14 27.82 -12.07
CA THR A 336 -5.58 29.17 -12.44
C THR A 336 -5.86 30.09 -11.24
N ASP A 337 -5.89 29.53 -10.04
CA ASP A 337 -6.11 30.19 -8.75
C ASP A 337 -4.82 30.77 -8.13
N VAL A 338 -3.64 30.32 -8.55
CA VAL A 338 -2.34 30.87 -8.10
C VAL A 338 -1.57 31.53 -9.24
N PRO A 339 -0.73 32.55 -8.94
CA PRO A 339 0.00 33.28 -9.96
C PRO A 339 1.14 32.47 -10.59
N GLU A 340 1.76 31.57 -9.83
CA GLU A 340 2.91 30.77 -10.25
C GLU A 340 2.56 29.27 -10.25
N PRO A 341 2.99 28.51 -11.26
CA PRO A 341 2.77 27.06 -11.30
C PRO A 341 3.59 26.35 -10.23
N ARG A 342 3.04 25.27 -9.66
CA ARG A 342 3.69 24.47 -8.60
C ARG A 342 3.82 22.99 -8.96
N ASP A 343 3.01 22.52 -9.90
CA ASP A 343 2.90 21.11 -10.26
C ASP A 343 3.83 20.73 -11.40
N VAL A 344 4.43 19.55 -11.29
CA VAL A 344 5.34 18.96 -12.28
C VAL A 344 4.88 17.54 -12.59
N TYR A 345 4.72 17.24 -13.88
CA TYR A 345 4.49 15.89 -14.34
C TYR A 345 5.77 15.05 -14.19
N LEU A 346 5.68 13.93 -13.47
CA LEU A 346 6.79 13.01 -13.26
C LEU A 346 6.34 11.56 -13.48
N PRO A 347 6.74 10.93 -14.61
CA PRO A 347 6.41 9.53 -14.91
C PRO A 347 6.83 8.53 -13.83
N LEU A 348 7.88 8.83 -13.06
CA LEU A 348 8.31 7.98 -11.94
C LEU A 348 7.17 7.67 -10.96
N GLN A 349 6.20 8.59 -10.78
CA GLN A 349 5.04 8.38 -9.89
C GLN A 349 4.15 7.20 -10.35
N GLU A 350 4.26 6.77 -11.61
CA GLU A 350 3.54 5.63 -12.20
C GLU A 350 4.42 4.36 -12.28
N GLU A 351 5.68 4.41 -11.84
CA GLU A 351 6.61 3.29 -11.92
C GLU A 351 6.81 2.63 -10.55
N SER A 352 6.84 1.29 -10.49
CA SER A 352 7.18 0.54 -9.25
C SER A 352 8.53 0.94 -8.63
N ALA A 353 9.44 1.50 -9.44
CA ALA A 353 10.70 2.08 -9.01
C ALA A 353 10.54 3.18 -7.95
N PHE A 354 9.38 3.84 -7.89
CA PHE A 354 9.03 4.81 -6.86
C PHE A 354 9.02 4.19 -5.47
N CYS A 355 8.50 2.97 -5.33
CA CYS A 355 8.34 2.27 -4.05
C CYS A 355 9.64 1.58 -3.57
N ALA A 356 10.57 1.34 -4.51
CA ALA A 356 11.71 0.44 -4.33
C ALA A 356 12.61 0.82 -3.14
N GLY A 357 12.87 2.11 -2.92
CA GLY A 357 13.80 2.57 -1.88
C GLY A 357 13.41 2.16 -0.47
N CYS A 358 12.11 2.10 -0.17
CA CYS A 358 11.59 1.66 1.13
C CYS A 358 11.27 0.15 1.17
N HIS A 359 10.94 -0.46 0.02
CA HIS A 359 10.49 -1.86 -0.11
C HIS A 359 11.60 -2.83 -0.56
N TYR A 360 12.83 -2.51 -0.18
CA TYR A 360 14.02 -3.33 -0.37
C TYR A 360 15.01 -3.06 0.77
N GLY A 361 15.45 -4.10 1.48
CA GLY A 361 16.29 -3.92 2.66
C GLY A 361 17.23 -5.08 2.93
N ILE A 362 18.52 -4.78 2.88
CA ILE A 362 19.59 -5.65 3.37
C ILE A 362 20.02 -5.11 4.74
N LEU A 363 19.98 -5.97 5.76
CA LEU A 363 20.43 -5.63 7.11
C LEU A 363 21.64 -6.47 7.52
N GLY A 364 22.45 -5.90 8.42
CA GLY A 364 23.75 -6.46 8.80
C GLY A 364 24.81 -6.34 7.70
N GLY A 365 25.93 -7.03 7.88
CA GLY A 365 27.06 -6.99 6.95
C GLY A 365 27.95 -5.75 7.08
N VAL A 366 28.84 -5.57 6.10
CA VAL A 366 29.79 -4.45 6.02
C VAL A 366 29.74 -3.82 4.64
N VAL A 367 29.67 -2.50 4.59
CA VAL A 367 29.71 -1.73 3.34
C VAL A 367 31.09 -1.87 2.68
N VAL A 368 31.14 -2.31 1.43
CA VAL A 368 32.37 -2.64 0.69
C VAL A 368 32.50 -1.88 -0.64
N GLY A 369 32.58 -0.55 -0.55
CA GLY A 369 32.74 0.32 -1.73
C GLY A 369 31.51 0.30 -2.65
N ASN A 370 31.29 1.37 -3.41
CA ASN A 370 30.13 1.51 -4.31
C ASN A 370 28.77 1.18 -3.67
N MET A 371 28.63 1.39 -2.34
CA MET A 371 27.39 1.16 -1.57
C MET A 371 26.91 -0.31 -1.59
N ASP A 372 27.81 -1.25 -1.87
CA ASP A 372 27.56 -2.70 -1.76
C ASP A 372 27.76 -3.18 -0.32
N VAL A 373 27.08 -4.25 0.07
CA VAL A 373 27.12 -4.81 1.43
C VAL A 373 27.55 -6.28 1.39
N LYS A 374 28.67 -6.59 2.04
CA LYS A 374 29.18 -7.96 2.16
C LYS A 374 28.72 -8.58 3.48
N GLY A 375 28.10 -9.75 3.39
CA GLY A 375 27.62 -10.51 4.56
C GLY A 375 26.34 -9.96 5.19
N GLY A 376 25.63 -9.06 4.51
CA GLY A 376 24.28 -8.65 4.89
C GLY A 376 23.24 -9.69 4.45
N VAL A 377 22.05 -9.62 5.04
CA VAL A 377 20.92 -10.50 4.73
C VAL A 377 19.77 -9.69 4.17
N LEU A 378 19.17 -10.16 3.07
CA LEU A 378 17.95 -9.59 2.50
C LEU A 378 16.75 -9.90 3.41
N VAL A 379 16.45 -8.95 4.30
CA VAL A 379 15.42 -9.12 5.33
C VAL A 379 14.03 -8.96 4.73
N TYR A 380 13.81 -7.87 3.99
CA TYR A 380 12.54 -7.56 3.33
C TYR A 380 12.79 -7.10 1.88
N SER A 381 11.92 -7.48 0.94
CA SER A 381 12.14 -7.21 -0.47
C SER A 381 10.93 -7.48 -1.37
N SER A 382 9.77 -6.86 -1.11
CA SER A 382 8.64 -6.96 -2.04
C SER A 382 8.99 -6.46 -3.45
N PHE A 383 9.86 -5.45 -3.57
CA PHE A 383 10.27 -4.95 -4.89
C PHE A 383 11.09 -5.97 -5.71
N SER A 384 12.03 -6.70 -5.08
CA SER A 384 12.77 -7.73 -5.85
C SER A 384 11.90 -8.93 -6.17
N GLU A 385 11.02 -9.33 -5.26
CA GLU A 385 10.06 -10.41 -5.48
C GLU A 385 9.11 -10.07 -6.66
N TRP A 386 8.67 -8.81 -6.74
CA TRP A 386 7.94 -8.27 -7.90
C TRP A 386 8.76 -8.30 -9.19
N LEU A 387 10.01 -7.85 -9.14
CA LEU A 387 10.91 -7.81 -10.30
C LEU A 387 11.22 -9.22 -10.85
N GLU A 388 11.11 -10.24 -10.02
CA GLU A 388 11.32 -11.65 -10.39
C GLU A 388 10.05 -12.33 -10.93
N SER A 389 8.89 -11.68 -10.83
CA SER A 389 7.61 -12.23 -11.27
C SER A 389 7.17 -11.68 -12.63
N PRO A 390 6.17 -12.33 -13.27
CA PRO A 390 5.58 -11.80 -14.50
C PRO A 390 4.93 -10.41 -14.36
N TYR A 391 4.67 -9.94 -13.14
CA TYR A 391 4.05 -8.62 -12.93
C TYR A 391 5.00 -7.48 -13.28
N SER A 392 6.33 -7.69 -13.27
CA SER A 392 7.26 -6.65 -13.71
C SER A 392 7.44 -6.54 -15.23
N ASP A 393 6.69 -7.32 -16.01
CA ASP A 393 6.73 -7.21 -17.47
C ASP A 393 6.25 -5.80 -17.91
N PRO A 394 7.05 -5.04 -18.67
CA PRO A 394 6.72 -3.65 -19.01
C PRO A 394 5.58 -3.52 -20.02
N GLU A 395 5.14 -4.60 -20.68
CA GLU A 395 4.07 -4.56 -21.68
C GLU A 395 2.75 -5.14 -21.14
N ASN A 396 2.83 -6.19 -20.33
CA ASN A 396 1.66 -6.98 -19.89
C ASN A 396 1.59 -7.15 -18.37
N GLY A 397 2.54 -6.59 -17.63
CA GLY A 397 2.62 -6.66 -16.18
C GLY A 397 1.71 -5.66 -15.49
N GLN A 398 1.92 -5.52 -14.19
CA GLN A 398 1.23 -4.58 -13.32
C GLN A 398 2.25 -3.90 -12.40
N THR A 399 2.10 -2.61 -12.22
CA THR A 399 2.92 -1.82 -11.30
C THR A 399 2.48 -2.04 -9.85
N CYS A 400 3.30 -1.60 -8.89
CA CYS A 400 2.88 -1.57 -7.50
C CYS A 400 1.60 -0.72 -7.33
N GLN A 401 1.53 0.40 -8.04
CA GLN A 401 0.45 1.37 -7.99
C GLN A 401 -0.87 0.79 -8.50
N ASP A 402 -0.85 -0.07 -9.52
CA ASP A 402 -2.07 -0.67 -10.08
C ASP A 402 -2.89 -1.44 -9.01
N CYS A 403 -2.20 -2.07 -8.06
CA CYS A 403 -2.83 -2.81 -6.96
C CYS A 403 -2.91 -2.04 -5.64
N HIS A 404 -1.88 -1.25 -5.31
CA HIS A 404 -1.76 -0.55 -4.02
C HIS A 404 -2.20 0.91 -4.07
N MET A 405 -2.44 1.50 -5.23
CA MET A 405 -2.97 2.86 -5.37
C MET A 405 -4.13 2.85 -6.38
N ARG A 406 -5.03 1.87 -6.25
CA ARG A 406 -6.10 1.60 -7.22
C ARG A 406 -6.82 2.89 -7.64
N ALA A 407 -7.04 3.04 -8.93
CA ALA A 407 -7.80 4.15 -9.47
C ALA A 407 -9.31 3.85 -9.47
N GLY A 408 -10.13 4.86 -9.74
CA GLY A 408 -11.54 4.67 -10.07
C GLY A 408 -12.56 5.01 -8.98
N ASP A 409 -12.14 5.30 -7.75
CA ASP A 409 -13.06 5.57 -6.63
C ASP A 409 -13.77 6.94 -6.74
N THR A 410 -13.20 7.87 -7.49
CA THR A 410 -13.72 9.22 -7.71
C THR A 410 -13.24 9.77 -9.06
N ASP A 411 -13.94 10.76 -9.61
CA ASP A 411 -13.62 11.42 -10.89
C ASP A 411 -12.84 12.74 -10.70
N PHE A 412 -12.38 13.03 -9.48
CA PHE A 412 -11.51 14.17 -9.16
C PHE A 412 -10.59 13.87 -7.96
N PHE A 413 -9.33 14.29 -8.03
CA PHE A 413 -8.40 14.23 -6.88
C PHE A 413 -8.42 15.50 -6.01
N ALA A 414 -8.95 16.60 -6.53
CA ALA A 414 -9.16 17.85 -5.80
C ALA A 414 -10.64 18.21 -5.84
N TYR A 415 -11.20 18.73 -4.74
CA TYR A 415 -12.61 19.05 -4.66
C TYR A 415 -13.01 20.09 -5.72
N PRO A 416 -14.14 19.92 -6.45
CA PRO A 416 -14.60 20.90 -7.43
C PRO A 416 -14.81 22.30 -6.83
N SER A 417 -15.19 22.40 -5.55
CA SER A 417 -15.31 23.68 -4.82
C SER A 417 -13.98 24.41 -4.62
N GLN A 418 -12.86 23.71 -4.77
CA GLN A 418 -11.48 24.23 -4.70
C GLN A 418 -10.83 24.32 -6.09
N GLY A 419 -11.63 24.28 -7.17
CA GLY A 419 -11.12 24.34 -8.54
C GLY A 419 -10.68 22.99 -9.12
N GLY A 420 -10.98 21.87 -8.44
CA GLY A 420 -10.76 20.54 -8.98
C GLY A 420 -11.53 20.28 -10.28
N VAL A 421 -10.92 19.50 -11.16
CA VAL A 421 -11.44 19.21 -12.51
C VAL A 421 -11.85 17.74 -12.60
N ILE A 422 -13.08 17.52 -13.06
CA ILE A 422 -13.61 16.19 -13.35
C ILE A 422 -12.82 15.58 -14.51
N ARG A 423 -12.40 14.32 -14.35
CA ARG A 423 -11.60 13.56 -15.31
C ARG A 423 -12.00 12.09 -15.29
N ASP A 424 -11.37 11.30 -16.14
CA ASP A 424 -11.53 9.84 -16.09
C ASP A 424 -11.15 9.31 -14.68
N PRO A 425 -12.04 8.57 -14.00
CA PRO A 425 -11.74 7.97 -12.70
C PRO A 425 -10.45 7.13 -12.67
N GLU A 426 -10.06 6.52 -13.79
CA GLU A 426 -8.81 5.74 -13.90
C GLU A 426 -7.54 6.62 -13.74
N GLN A 427 -7.67 7.94 -13.83
CA GLN A 427 -6.57 8.88 -13.56
C GLN A 427 -6.46 9.28 -12.08
N VAL A 428 -7.41 8.86 -11.23
CA VAL A 428 -7.49 9.28 -9.82
C VAL A 428 -7.22 8.09 -8.90
N HIS A 429 -6.04 8.12 -8.28
CA HIS A 429 -5.49 7.00 -7.52
C HIS A 429 -5.74 7.14 -6.01
N ASN A 430 -6.18 6.06 -5.38
CA ASN A 430 -6.44 5.99 -3.95
C ASN A 430 -5.11 5.96 -3.14
N HIS A 431 -5.05 6.67 -2.02
CA HIS A 431 -3.87 6.73 -1.14
C HIS A 431 -3.96 5.84 0.11
N ARG A 432 -4.97 4.99 0.21
CA ARG A 432 -5.11 3.90 1.18
C ARG A 432 -4.62 2.61 0.53
N MET A 433 -3.34 2.33 0.75
CA MET A 433 -2.57 1.35 -0.02
C MET A 433 -2.68 -0.07 0.49
N LEU A 434 -3.28 -0.24 1.67
CA LEU A 434 -3.54 -1.53 2.28
C LEU A 434 -4.94 -1.57 2.88
N SER A 435 -5.60 -2.71 2.74
CA SER A 435 -6.85 -3.03 3.42
C SER A 435 -6.87 -4.51 3.83
N GLU A 436 -7.79 -4.89 4.70
CA GLU A 436 -7.96 -6.30 5.08
C GLU A 436 -8.49 -7.11 3.91
N GLU A 437 -9.38 -6.50 3.11
CA GLU A 437 -9.96 -7.08 1.90
C GLU A 437 -8.87 -7.39 0.87
N LEU A 438 -7.92 -6.46 0.64
CA LEU A 438 -6.77 -6.70 -0.25
C LEU A 438 -5.92 -7.90 0.20
N LEU A 439 -5.79 -8.11 1.51
CA LEU A 439 -5.06 -9.24 2.07
C LEU A 439 -5.82 -10.56 1.89
N GLN A 440 -7.15 -10.54 2.05
CA GLN A 440 -8.02 -11.70 1.82
C GLN A 440 -7.99 -12.12 0.35
N ASP A 441 -8.01 -11.16 -0.58
CA ASP A 441 -7.97 -11.41 -2.02
C ASP A 441 -6.59 -11.91 -2.55
N ALA A 442 -5.57 -12.00 -1.69
CA ALA A 442 -4.19 -12.27 -2.13
C ALA A 442 -3.92 -13.72 -2.57
N VAL A 443 -4.71 -14.69 -2.08
CA VAL A 443 -4.46 -16.12 -2.25
C VAL A 443 -5.76 -16.89 -2.42
N THR A 444 -5.73 -17.97 -3.19
CA THR A 444 -6.84 -18.92 -3.31
C THR A 444 -6.57 -20.17 -2.49
N LEU A 445 -7.58 -20.61 -1.71
CA LEU A 445 -7.57 -21.88 -0.98
C LEU A 445 -8.53 -22.88 -1.65
N SER A 446 -8.04 -24.10 -1.91
CA SER A 446 -8.88 -25.22 -2.35
C SER A 446 -8.55 -26.48 -1.57
N ALA A 447 -9.57 -27.30 -1.30
CA ALA A 447 -9.39 -28.56 -0.60
C ALA A 447 -10.36 -29.63 -1.10
N THR A 448 -9.92 -30.88 -1.04
CA THR A 448 -10.76 -32.06 -1.27
C THR A 448 -10.61 -33.04 -0.13
N ALA A 449 -11.68 -33.76 0.21
CA ALA A 449 -11.67 -34.74 1.28
C ALA A 449 -12.43 -36.00 0.86
N GLN A 450 -11.87 -37.17 1.18
CA GLN A 450 -12.48 -38.46 0.89
C GLN A 450 -12.15 -39.49 1.96
N ILE A 451 -13.11 -40.35 2.31
CA ILE A 451 -12.85 -41.48 3.21
C ILE A 451 -12.52 -42.72 2.38
N THR A 452 -11.37 -43.32 2.67
CA THR A 452 -10.89 -44.58 2.10
C THR A 452 -10.54 -45.54 3.23
N GLY A 453 -11.28 -46.63 3.36
CA GLY A 453 -11.07 -47.60 4.45
C GLY A 453 -11.29 -46.96 5.83
N SER A 454 -10.22 -46.88 6.63
CA SER A 454 -10.17 -46.28 7.97
C SER A 454 -9.60 -44.87 8.01
N GLN A 455 -9.39 -44.25 6.84
CA GLN A 455 -8.72 -42.96 6.74
C GLN A 455 -9.61 -41.93 6.05
N LEU A 456 -9.64 -40.72 6.58
CA LEU A 456 -10.11 -39.52 5.91
C LEU A 456 -8.88 -38.82 5.32
N LEU A 457 -8.77 -38.86 4.00
CA LEU A 457 -7.71 -38.21 3.24
C LEU A 457 -8.17 -36.80 2.85
N VAL A 458 -7.35 -35.80 3.15
CA VAL A 458 -7.58 -34.39 2.83
C VAL A 458 -6.40 -33.87 2.03
N ASP A 459 -6.69 -33.36 0.84
CA ASP A 459 -5.72 -32.67 -0.03
C ASP A 459 -6.04 -31.18 0.00
N VAL A 460 -5.03 -30.35 0.25
CA VAL A 460 -5.18 -28.89 0.31
C VAL A 460 -4.19 -28.25 -0.64
N ALA A 461 -4.64 -27.27 -1.41
CA ALA A 461 -3.80 -26.40 -2.23
C ALA A 461 -4.02 -24.93 -1.85
N VAL A 462 -2.92 -24.21 -1.60
CA VAL A 462 -2.91 -22.76 -1.37
C VAL A 462 -2.11 -22.11 -2.50
N THR A 463 -2.74 -21.21 -3.26
CA THR A 463 -2.14 -20.56 -4.42
C THR A 463 -2.01 -19.07 -4.19
N ASN A 464 -0.82 -18.51 -4.39
CA ASN A 464 -0.62 -17.06 -4.47
C ASN A 464 -0.84 -16.60 -5.91
N ASP A 465 -2.08 -16.38 -6.33
CA ASP A 465 -2.45 -16.07 -7.72
C ASP A 465 -2.81 -14.59 -7.96
N ALA A 466 -2.91 -13.78 -6.92
CA ALA A 466 -3.31 -12.38 -7.01
C ALA A 466 -2.22 -11.39 -6.57
N THR A 467 -0.98 -11.83 -6.37
CA THR A 467 0.14 -10.93 -6.03
C THR A 467 1.37 -11.15 -6.92
N GLY A 468 2.05 -10.04 -7.23
CA GLY A 468 3.32 -10.05 -7.96
C GLY A 468 4.53 -10.36 -7.09
N HIS A 469 4.38 -10.51 -5.77
CA HIS A 469 5.46 -10.76 -4.82
C HIS A 469 5.14 -11.99 -3.94
N HIS A 470 5.96 -12.30 -2.93
CA HIS A 470 5.68 -13.44 -2.06
C HIS A 470 4.51 -13.14 -1.10
N VAL A 471 3.85 -14.18 -0.57
CA VAL A 471 2.85 -14.06 0.49
C VAL A 471 3.29 -14.84 1.74
N PRO A 472 3.38 -14.18 2.90
CA PRO A 472 3.39 -12.72 3.09
C PRO A 472 4.75 -12.08 2.76
N THR A 473 4.77 -10.89 2.15
CA THR A 473 6.01 -10.16 1.83
C THR A 473 6.48 -9.20 2.95
N ASP A 474 7.68 -8.66 2.75
CA ASP A 474 8.41 -7.69 3.57
C ASP A 474 8.75 -8.15 4.99
N SER A 475 8.08 -7.61 6.02
CA SER A 475 8.49 -7.83 7.41
C SER A 475 8.54 -9.33 7.75
N PRO A 476 9.69 -9.86 8.19
CA PRO A 476 9.86 -11.28 8.50
C PRO A 476 9.08 -11.73 9.75
N LEU A 477 8.43 -10.80 10.45
CA LEU A 477 7.51 -11.12 11.55
C LEU A 477 6.19 -11.70 11.03
N ARG A 478 5.81 -11.34 9.81
CA ARG A 478 4.53 -11.72 9.18
C ARG A 478 4.60 -13.17 8.71
N HIS A 479 3.52 -13.91 8.92
CA HIS A 479 3.40 -15.28 8.45
C HIS A 479 1.94 -15.64 8.20
N ALA A 480 1.72 -16.59 7.29
CA ALA A 480 0.41 -17.21 7.09
C ALA A 480 0.40 -18.65 7.67
N ILE A 481 -0.74 -19.07 8.21
CA ILE A 481 -0.90 -20.34 8.93
C ILE A 481 -2.13 -21.07 8.37
N LEU A 482 -1.89 -22.17 7.68
CA LEU A 482 -2.91 -23.12 7.26
C LEU A 482 -3.23 -24.06 8.43
N VAL A 483 -4.50 -24.16 8.81
CA VAL A 483 -5.02 -25.09 9.82
C VAL A 483 -6.03 -26.02 9.18
N VAL A 484 -5.88 -27.33 9.39
CA VAL A 484 -6.78 -28.37 8.89
C VAL A 484 -7.38 -29.14 10.07
N GLU A 485 -8.64 -28.84 10.36
CA GLU A 485 -9.39 -29.49 11.43
C GLU A 485 -10.36 -30.52 10.84
N ALA A 486 -10.30 -31.76 11.32
CA ALA A 486 -11.24 -32.81 10.92
C ALA A 486 -12.05 -33.31 12.12
N ARG A 487 -13.36 -33.45 11.94
CA ARG A 487 -14.30 -33.93 12.96
C ARG A 487 -15.16 -35.08 12.43
N ASP A 488 -15.56 -35.99 13.32
CA ASP A 488 -16.58 -37.01 13.05
C ASP A 488 -18.00 -36.39 12.94
N ALA A 489 -19.01 -37.24 12.75
CA ALA A 489 -20.40 -36.82 12.63
C ALA A 489 -20.96 -36.22 13.95
N GLU A 490 -20.41 -36.63 15.09
CA GLU A 490 -20.75 -36.16 16.43
C GLU A 490 -20.04 -34.85 16.80
N GLY A 491 -19.06 -34.41 15.98
CA GLY A 491 -18.27 -33.20 16.18
C GLY A 491 -16.99 -33.39 17.00
N ASN A 492 -16.59 -34.63 17.31
CA ASN A 492 -15.32 -34.92 17.97
C ASN A 492 -14.17 -34.81 16.97
N LEU A 493 -13.00 -34.34 17.43
CA LEU A 493 -11.80 -34.25 16.60
C LEU A 493 -11.30 -35.63 16.20
N LEU A 494 -10.98 -35.78 14.91
CA LEU A 494 -10.30 -36.96 14.38
C LEU A 494 -8.79 -36.82 14.58
N ALA A 495 -8.13 -37.90 14.98
CA ALA A 495 -6.69 -37.91 15.17
C ALA A 495 -5.95 -37.88 13.83
N LEU A 496 -4.96 -37.00 13.69
CA LEU A 496 -4.05 -37.01 12.54
C LEU A 496 -3.18 -38.26 12.60
N GLU A 497 -3.22 -39.07 11.54
CA GLU A 497 -2.35 -40.23 11.35
C GLU A 497 -1.06 -39.85 10.63
N SER A 498 -1.17 -39.01 9.59
CA SER A 498 -0.01 -38.48 8.87
C SER A 498 -0.35 -37.15 8.19
N GLY A 499 0.66 -36.29 8.03
CA GLY A 499 0.53 -34.96 7.46
C GLY A 499 1.46 -33.98 8.17
N PRO A 500 1.64 -32.76 7.64
CA PRO A 500 2.38 -31.72 8.32
C PRO A 500 1.61 -31.24 9.56
N ILE A 501 2.37 -30.79 10.56
CA ILE A 501 1.85 -30.15 11.78
C ILE A 501 2.53 -28.80 11.96
N LEU A 502 1.83 -27.89 12.63
CA LEU A 502 2.33 -26.55 12.86
C LEU A 502 3.51 -26.54 13.85
N PRO A 503 4.56 -25.74 13.57
CA PRO A 503 5.78 -25.69 14.38
C PRO A 503 5.58 -24.98 15.72
N GLU A 504 6.56 -25.08 16.62
CA GLU A 504 6.52 -24.48 17.96
C GLU A 504 6.23 -22.97 17.95
N TRP A 505 6.79 -22.25 16.98
CA TRP A 505 6.61 -20.81 16.86
C TRP A 505 5.21 -20.38 16.36
N ALA A 506 4.36 -21.33 15.94
CA ALA A 506 2.96 -21.06 15.63
C ALA A 506 2.12 -20.73 16.87
N GLY A 507 2.69 -20.88 18.08
CA GLY A 507 2.07 -20.43 19.32
C GLY A 507 0.89 -21.31 19.74
N ASP A 508 -0.28 -20.71 19.89
CA ASP A 508 -1.53 -21.35 20.29
C ASP A 508 -2.01 -22.44 19.32
N LEU A 509 -1.51 -22.45 18.08
CA LEU A 509 -1.79 -23.45 17.06
C LEU A 509 -0.70 -24.54 16.96
N VAL A 510 0.26 -24.59 17.87
CA VAL A 510 1.35 -25.58 17.83
C VAL A 510 0.82 -27.01 17.79
N GLY A 511 1.38 -27.82 16.89
CA GLY A 511 1.05 -29.25 16.77
C GLY A 511 -0.28 -29.55 16.10
N GLU A 512 -1.11 -28.55 15.81
CA GLU A 512 -2.31 -28.73 14.99
C GLU A 512 -1.94 -29.15 13.56
N PRO A 513 -2.75 -29.97 12.89
CA PRO A 513 -2.53 -30.32 11.48
C PRO A 513 -2.55 -29.06 10.62
N GLY A 514 -1.49 -28.83 9.86
CA GLY A 514 -1.37 -27.60 9.11
C GLY A 514 0.01 -27.32 8.56
N ARG A 515 0.16 -26.14 7.96
CA ARG A 515 1.42 -25.64 7.40
C ARG A 515 1.57 -24.15 7.64
N ALA A 516 2.79 -23.68 7.83
CA ALA A 516 3.07 -22.26 8.01
C ALA A 516 3.99 -21.72 6.92
N TYR A 517 3.67 -20.52 6.42
CA TYR A 517 4.34 -19.82 5.34
C TYR A 517 5.01 -18.56 5.90
N ALA A 518 6.33 -18.62 6.11
CA ALA A 518 7.08 -17.59 6.83
C ALA A 518 8.54 -17.50 6.38
N LYS A 519 9.15 -16.32 6.51
CA LYS A 519 10.61 -16.16 6.48
C LYS A 519 11.13 -16.14 7.91
N ILE A 520 11.76 -17.24 8.33
CA ILE A 520 12.30 -17.40 9.69
C ILE A 520 13.75 -16.94 9.72
N LEU A 521 14.02 -15.94 10.55
CA LEU A 521 15.36 -15.47 10.86
C LEU A 521 15.84 -16.06 12.18
N GLN A 522 17.14 -16.37 12.23
CA GLN A 522 17.83 -16.71 13.48
C GLN A 522 18.87 -15.63 13.80
N ASP A 523 18.88 -15.16 15.05
CA ASP A 523 19.93 -14.31 15.61
C ASP A 523 21.23 -15.13 15.77
N GLU A 524 22.31 -14.71 15.12
CA GLU A 524 23.59 -15.42 15.17
C GLU A 524 24.31 -15.25 16.51
N TRP A 525 23.96 -14.25 17.32
CA TRP A 525 24.56 -14.01 18.63
C TRP A 525 23.87 -14.80 19.72
N THR A 526 22.54 -14.71 19.80
CA THR A 526 21.76 -15.35 20.88
C THR A 526 21.21 -16.72 20.51
N GLY A 527 21.14 -17.05 19.22
CA GLY A 527 20.48 -18.25 18.72
C GLY A 527 18.95 -18.17 18.71
N GLU A 528 18.36 -17.04 19.12
CA GLU A 528 16.91 -16.81 19.10
C GLU A 528 16.34 -17.07 17.69
N MET A 529 15.30 -17.90 17.64
CA MET A 529 14.64 -18.29 16.40
C MET A 529 13.18 -18.67 16.68
N PRO A 530 12.19 -18.02 16.06
CA PRO A 530 12.33 -16.85 15.18
C PRO A 530 12.76 -15.59 15.95
N THR A 531 13.69 -14.81 15.42
CA THR A 531 14.05 -13.50 16.01
C THR A 531 13.34 -12.33 15.33
N GLY A 532 12.92 -11.35 16.12
CA GLY A 532 12.48 -10.04 15.63
C GLY A 532 13.60 -8.97 15.63
N ALA A 533 14.78 -9.28 16.17
CA ALA A 533 15.89 -8.34 16.32
C ALA A 533 16.71 -8.21 15.02
N ILE A 534 16.07 -7.78 13.94
CA ILE A 534 16.62 -7.73 12.57
C ILE A 534 17.84 -6.79 12.40
N TRP A 535 18.13 -5.96 13.41
CA TRP A 535 19.31 -5.10 13.47
C TRP A 535 20.58 -5.83 13.96
N ARG A 536 20.44 -7.03 14.52
CA ARG A 536 21.56 -7.90 14.86
C ARG A 536 22.00 -8.69 13.62
N PRO A 537 23.22 -9.29 13.62
CA PRO A 537 23.57 -10.30 12.64
C PRO A 537 22.57 -11.46 12.70
N VAL A 538 21.91 -11.68 11.58
CA VAL A 538 20.91 -12.74 11.42
C VAL A 538 21.28 -13.60 10.22
N ARG A 539 20.71 -14.81 10.18
CA ARG A 539 20.69 -15.65 8.98
C ARG A 539 19.26 -16.10 8.69
N ILE A 540 18.96 -16.38 7.42
CA ILE A 540 17.72 -17.06 7.05
C ILE A 540 17.84 -18.52 7.51
N ALA A 541 17.02 -18.91 8.48
CA ALA A 541 16.92 -20.29 8.93
C ALA A 541 16.02 -21.09 7.98
N GLU A 542 14.92 -20.48 7.55
CA GLU A 542 13.91 -21.08 6.68
C GLU A 542 13.14 -19.97 5.94
N ASP A 543 12.72 -20.22 4.69
CA ASP A 543 11.76 -19.38 3.97
C ASP A 543 10.75 -20.29 3.28
N THR A 544 9.57 -20.41 3.89
CA THR A 544 8.43 -21.20 3.39
C THR A 544 7.33 -20.31 2.82
N ARG A 545 7.58 -19.01 2.61
CA ARG A 545 6.57 -18.11 2.04
C ARG A 545 6.12 -18.60 0.66
N LEU A 546 4.87 -18.32 0.31
CA LEU A 546 4.35 -18.63 -1.02
C LEU A 546 4.97 -17.65 -2.02
N ALA A 547 5.83 -18.12 -2.91
CA ALA A 547 6.38 -17.28 -3.97
C ALA A 547 5.26 -16.73 -4.88
N ALA A 548 5.54 -15.65 -5.62
CA ALA A 548 4.58 -15.09 -6.58
C ALA A 548 4.11 -16.17 -7.56
N LEU A 549 2.80 -16.32 -7.73
CA LEU A 549 2.17 -17.31 -8.64
C LEU A 549 2.44 -18.78 -8.30
N ALA A 550 2.97 -19.06 -7.10
CA ALA A 550 3.23 -20.43 -6.66
C ALA A 550 1.99 -21.04 -6.00
N THR A 551 1.82 -22.35 -6.22
CA THR A 551 0.88 -23.18 -5.47
C THR A 551 1.64 -24.12 -4.56
N ASP A 552 1.24 -24.16 -3.29
CA ASP A 552 1.68 -25.17 -2.35
C ASP A 552 0.61 -26.24 -2.15
N HIS A 553 1.04 -27.50 -2.04
CA HIS A 553 0.15 -28.65 -1.82
C HIS A 553 0.51 -29.37 -0.52
N SER A 554 -0.48 -29.64 0.32
CA SER A 554 -0.34 -30.42 1.54
C SER A 554 -1.41 -31.52 1.63
N HIS A 555 -1.04 -32.63 2.26
CA HIS A 555 -1.86 -33.85 2.32
C HIS A 555 -1.94 -34.31 3.77
N TYR A 556 -3.14 -34.69 4.21
CA TYR A 556 -3.42 -35.11 5.58
C TYR A 556 -4.24 -36.40 5.56
N ALA A 557 -3.92 -37.34 6.45
CA ALA A 557 -4.70 -38.53 6.69
C ALA A 557 -5.13 -38.54 8.15
N PHE A 558 -6.44 -38.54 8.39
CA PHE A 558 -7.04 -38.63 9.72
C PHE A 558 -7.63 -40.01 9.94
N GLN A 559 -7.52 -40.52 11.16
CA GLN A 559 -8.13 -41.78 11.53
C GLN A 559 -9.65 -41.61 11.63
N VAL A 560 -10.39 -42.37 10.83
CA VAL A 560 -11.84 -42.49 10.95
C VAL A 560 -12.13 -43.75 11.76
N PRO A 561 -12.92 -43.68 12.84
CA PRO A 561 -13.33 -44.87 13.57
C PRO A 561 -13.94 -45.92 12.62
N THR A 562 -13.24 -47.04 12.44
CA THR A 562 -13.76 -48.24 11.78
C THR A 562 -14.25 -49.18 12.83
N SER A 563 -15.52 -49.11 13.12
CA SER A 563 -16.11 -49.95 14.11
C SER A 563 -16.71 -51.19 13.46
N GLU A 564 -15.95 -52.30 13.46
CA GLU A 564 -16.55 -53.65 13.43
C GLU A 564 -17.26 -54.00 14.77
N GLY A 565 -17.36 -53.07 15.74
CA GLY A 565 -17.98 -53.30 17.05
C GLY A 565 -18.65 -52.10 17.74
N ALA A 566 -18.81 -50.98 17.05
CA ALA A 566 -19.43 -49.75 17.55
C ALA A 566 -20.13 -49.00 16.39
N LEU A 567 -21.31 -49.49 16.01
CA LEU A 567 -22.29 -48.83 15.15
C LEU A 567 -21.92 -48.78 13.64
N GLY A 568 -22.51 -49.72 12.90
CA GLY A 568 -22.56 -49.65 11.45
C GLY A 568 -23.67 -48.70 11.01
N ALA A 569 -23.45 -47.93 9.94
CA ALA A 569 -24.48 -47.30 9.10
C ALA A 569 -25.57 -46.42 9.78
N GLU A 570 -25.58 -46.28 11.11
CA GLU A 570 -26.59 -45.54 11.90
C GLU A 570 -26.04 -44.24 12.51
N GLU A 571 -24.73 -43.98 12.45
CA GLU A 571 -24.07 -42.74 12.96
C GLU A 571 -23.88 -41.64 11.91
N ALA A 572 -24.28 -41.88 10.66
CA ALA A 572 -24.42 -40.76 9.75
C ALA A 572 -25.51 -39.83 10.33
N THR A 573 -25.27 -38.53 10.33
CA THR A 573 -26.33 -37.56 10.62
C THR A 573 -27.55 -37.85 9.74
N ALA A 574 -28.72 -37.31 10.07
CA ALA A 574 -29.95 -37.56 9.30
C ALA A 574 -29.81 -37.27 7.78
N ASP A 575 -28.79 -36.51 7.36
CA ASP A 575 -28.43 -36.18 5.98
C ASP A 575 -27.20 -36.91 5.41
N GLY A 576 -26.71 -37.96 6.07
CA GLY A 576 -25.67 -38.87 5.55
C GLY A 576 -24.22 -38.42 5.79
N GLN A 577 -23.96 -37.48 6.69
CA GLN A 577 -22.62 -36.93 6.95
C GLN A 577 -21.78 -37.89 7.81
N LEU A 578 -20.54 -38.14 7.41
CA LEU A 578 -19.59 -39.02 8.11
C LEU A 578 -18.45 -38.25 8.77
N ALA A 579 -18.04 -37.12 8.18
CA ALA A 579 -17.01 -36.25 8.73
C ALA A 579 -17.16 -34.83 8.18
N THR A 580 -16.67 -33.85 8.95
CA THR A 580 -16.49 -32.46 8.52
C THR A 580 -15.01 -32.13 8.51
N VAL A 581 -14.55 -31.46 7.47
CA VAL A 581 -13.19 -30.88 7.44
C VAL A 581 -13.31 -29.37 7.32
N HIS A 582 -12.73 -28.64 8.27
CA HIS A 582 -12.61 -27.19 8.22
C HIS A 582 -11.16 -26.82 7.94
N VAL A 583 -10.94 -26.11 6.84
CA VAL A 583 -9.62 -25.65 6.42
C VAL A 583 -9.63 -24.13 6.46
N ARG A 584 -8.67 -23.54 7.19
CA ARG A 584 -8.53 -22.10 7.34
C ARG A 584 -7.11 -21.66 7.04
N LEU A 585 -6.95 -20.54 6.35
CA LEU A 585 -5.69 -19.84 6.19
C LEU A 585 -5.76 -18.52 6.96
N LEU A 586 -4.86 -18.37 7.93
CA LEU A 586 -4.79 -17.22 8.82
C LEU A 586 -3.55 -16.40 8.51
N TYR A 587 -3.64 -15.08 8.60
CA TYR A 587 -2.49 -14.18 8.57
C TYR A 587 -2.22 -13.64 9.97
N ARG A 588 -0.97 -13.77 10.42
CA ARG A 588 -0.52 -13.29 11.74
C ARG A 588 0.60 -12.27 11.56
N ARG A 589 0.47 -11.13 12.26
CA ARG A 589 1.37 -9.96 12.08
C ARG A 589 2.76 -10.15 12.68
N ALA A 590 2.88 -10.94 13.74
CA ALA A 590 4.12 -11.25 14.43
C ALA A 590 4.02 -12.58 15.17
N PHE A 591 5.17 -13.18 15.52
CA PHE A 591 5.18 -14.40 16.33
C PHE A 591 4.52 -14.16 17.69
N GLN A 592 3.66 -15.09 18.14
CA GLN A 592 2.81 -14.89 19.31
C GLN A 592 3.59 -14.56 20.58
N GLN A 593 4.71 -15.23 20.84
CA GLN A 593 5.53 -14.93 22.01
C GLN A 593 6.05 -13.48 22.01
N LEU A 594 6.41 -12.94 20.83
CA LEU A 594 6.82 -11.54 20.70
C LEU A 594 5.64 -10.61 20.96
N MET A 595 4.45 -10.94 20.44
CA MET A 595 3.23 -10.17 20.71
C MET A 595 2.92 -10.13 22.20
N GLU A 596 3.00 -11.27 22.89
CA GLU A 596 2.79 -11.38 24.33
C GLU A 596 3.79 -10.53 25.12
N TRP A 597 5.08 -10.61 24.79
CA TRP A 597 6.11 -9.77 25.42
C TRP A 597 5.90 -8.28 25.20
N LYS A 598 5.38 -7.90 24.04
CA LYS A 598 5.17 -6.50 23.67
C LYS A 598 3.78 -5.97 24.05
N GLY A 599 2.88 -6.84 24.49
CA GLY A 599 1.48 -6.51 24.72
C GLY A 599 0.73 -6.13 23.44
N TRP A 600 1.12 -6.70 22.29
CA TRP A 600 0.37 -6.52 21.04
C TRP A 600 -0.84 -7.45 21.03
N ASP A 601 -2.02 -6.89 20.83
CA ASP A 601 -3.32 -7.57 20.86
C ASP A 601 -3.94 -7.75 19.46
N ASP A 602 -3.10 -7.70 18.42
CA ASP A 602 -3.51 -7.93 17.04
C ASP A 602 -4.16 -9.31 16.87
N ALA A 603 -5.40 -9.34 16.41
CA ALA A 603 -6.04 -10.60 16.04
C ALA A 603 -5.44 -11.18 14.75
N ASP A 604 -5.48 -12.50 14.62
CA ASP A 604 -5.28 -13.15 13.34
C ASP A 604 -6.36 -12.72 12.35
N ILE A 605 -5.96 -12.49 11.11
CA ILE A 605 -6.86 -12.18 10.02
C ILE A 605 -7.17 -13.48 9.28
N LEU A 606 -8.44 -13.83 9.14
CA LEU A 606 -8.84 -14.94 8.28
C LEU A 606 -8.66 -14.50 6.83
N MET A 607 -7.74 -15.13 6.11
CA MET A 607 -7.52 -14.89 4.69
C MET A 607 -8.54 -15.67 3.87
N GLU A 608 -8.61 -16.98 4.11
CA GLU A 608 -9.42 -17.91 3.33
C GLU A 608 -9.94 -19.04 4.23
N GLU A 609 -11.12 -19.58 3.91
CA GLU A 609 -11.63 -20.79 4.55
C GLU A 609 -12.49 -21.64 3.62
N THR A 610 -12.52 -22.95 3.90
CA THR A 610 -13.48 -23.86 3.29
C THR A 610 -13.90 -24.94 4.27
N THR A 611 -15.15 -25.37 4.15
CA THR A 611 -15.71 -26.48 4.93
C THR A 611 -16.18 -27.57 4.00
N LEU A 612 -15.63 -28.77 4.15
CA LEU A 612 -15.97 -29.94 3.36
C LEU A 612 -16.83 -30.89 4.18
N GLN A 613 -17.94 -31.32 3.58
CA GLN A 613 -18.83 -32.33 4.14
C GLN A 613 -18.62 -33.66 3.44
N VAL A 614 -18.16 -34.67 4.17
CA VAL A 614 -17.85 -35.99 3.60
C VAL A 614 -18.99 -36.95 3.93
N LYS A 615 -19.67 -37.45 2.88
CA LYS A 615 -20.91 -38.23 3.02
C LYS A 615 -20.79 -39.70 2.59
N GLU A 616 -19.72 -40.06 1.90
CA GLU A 616 -19.55 -41.40 1.33
C GLU A 616 -18.16 -41.96 1.61
N ARG A 617 -18.09 -43.28 1.83
CA ARG A 617 -16.82 -44.03 1.81
C ARG A 617 -16.60 -44.59 0.42
N LYS A 618 -15.44 -44.30 -0.19
CA LYS A 618 -15.03 -45.04 -1.38
C LYS A 618 -14.50 -46.41 -0.95
N ASN A 619 -14.93 -47.46 -1.64
CA ASN A 619 -14.35 -48.79 -1.44
C ASN A 619 -12.87 -48.74 -1.81
N ALA A 620 -12.02 -49.30 -0.96
CA ALA A 620 -10.61 -49.53 -1.33
C ALA A 620 -10.60 -50.56 -2.48
N GLU A 621 -10.05 -50.19 -3.64
CA GLU A 621 -9.81 -51.11 -4.75
C GLU A 621 -8.69 -52.12 -4.44
#